data_AF-A0A524H8D5-F1
#
_entry.id   AF-A0A524H8D5-F1
#
_cell.length_a   1.000
_cell.length_b   1.000
_cell.length_c   1.000
_cell.angle_alpha   90.00
_cell.angle_beta   90.00
_cell.angle_gamma   90.00
#
_symmetry.space_group_name_H-M   'P 1'
#
loop_
_entity.id
_entity.type
_entity.pdbx_description
1 polymer ?
#
loop_
_entity_poly.entity_id
_entity_poly.type
_entity_poly.pdbx_seq_one_letter_code
_entity_poly.pdbx_strand_id
1 'polypeptide(L)'
;MDDAFEKEQGNFMNQSEFEASLAEGIDAELSEAETAVVEPVQADDKKSEAAQSPSSAIEPLKGRPSWSGKILGHFKLLRLIGEGKMGRVIQAEDINLKRIVALKILNKRIPGIDDHESINQFLREARAASQIEHPNVVRIFEINNHQGWWYIAMELLEENLRRIIDAAGPLSPIRASAFIADAATGLAVAHELGIIHRDIKPTNLMLNRHGRCKLTDFGLVRLDDPNDPFDFTDKAVGSPHFIAPEMIERRHQSPAIDIYSLGATMYY
;
A
#
# COMPACT_ATOMS: atom_id res chain seq x y z
N MET A 1 34.04 27.02 -20.04
CA MET A 1 34.15 26.34 -18.73
C MET A 1 32.77 25.75 -18.49
N ASP A 2 32.49 24.75 -19.31
CA ASP A 2 31.34 23.84 -19.19
C ASP A 2 31.81 22.62 -18.40
N ASP A 3 30.87 21.79 -17.94
CA ASP A 3 31.05 20.49 -17.23
C ASP A 3 31.21 20.48 -15.70
N ALA A 4 30.25 21.04 -14.96
CA ALA A 4 30.10 20.64 -13.54
C ALA A 4 28.67 20.65 -12.96
N PHE A 5 27.61 20.79 -13.76
CA PHE A 5 26.24 20.94 -13.23
C PHE A 5 25.25 19.81 -13.56
N GLU A 6 25.73 18.63 -13.95
CA GLU A 6 24.85 17.55 -14.43
C GLU A 6 25.02 16.18 -13.74
N LYS A 7 25.53 16.13 -12.51
CA LYS A 7 25.62 14.85 -11.76
C LYS A 7 25.16 14.98 -10.33
N GLU A 8 23.85 14.91 -10.12
CA GLU A 8 23.24 14.25 -8.95
C GLU A 8 21.71 14.13 -9.14
N GLN A 9 21.29 13.49 -10.24
CA GLN A 9 19.98 12.85 -10.24
C GLN A 9 20.09 11.63 -9.32
N GLY A 10 19.62 11.75 -8.09
CA GLY A 10 19.41 10.60 -7.22
C GLY A 10 18.55 9.57 -7.95
N ASN A 11 19.14 8.42 -8.27
CA ASN A 11 18.56 7.44 -9.18
C ASN A 11 17.40 6.70 -8.51
N PHE A 12 16.17 7.20 -8.68
CA PHE A 12 14.97 6.51 -8.19
C PHE A 12 14.91 5.15 -8.86
N MET A 13 14.61 4.11 -8.07
CA MET A 13 14.33 2.80 -8.64
C MET A 13 13.13 2.96 -9.58
N ASN A 14 13.41 3.05 -10.87
CA ASN A 14 12.37 3.29 -11.86
C ASN A 14 11.52 2.02 -12.01
N GLN A 15 10.42 2.11 -12.75
CA GLN A 15 9.51 0.97 -12.88
C GLN A 15 10.21 -0.31 -13.35
N SER A 16 11.12 -0.20 -14.31
CA SER A 16 11.87 -1.36 -14.82
C SER A 16 12.86 -1.92 -13.80
N GLU A 17 13.52 -1.07 -13.02
CA GLU A 17 14.46 -1.47 -11.99
C GLU A 17 13.77 -2.13 -10.79
N PHE A 18 12.59 -1.63 -10.39
CA PHE A 18 11.75 -2.27 -9.38
C PHE A 18 11.26 -3.63 -9.89
N GLU A 19 10.78 -3.68 -11.13
CA GLU A 19 10.32 -4.92 -11.74
C GLU A 19 11.43 -5.96 -11.83
N ALA A 20 12.63 -5.58 -12.24
CA ALA A 20 13.79 -6.47 -12.29
C ALA A 20 14.21 -6.93 -10.89
N SER A 21 14.40 -6.00 -9.96
CA SER A 21 14.88 -6.31 -8.61
C SER A 21 13.88 -7.14 -7.80
N LEU A 22 12.59 -6.82 -7.90
CA LEU A 22 11.55 -7.59 -7.22
C LEU A 22 11.46 -8.98 -7.86
N ALA A 23 11.49 -9.08 -9.19
CA ALA A 23 11.43 -10.37 -9.88
C ALA A 23 12.63 -11.28 -9.59
N GLU A 24 13.83 -10.75 -9.40
CA GLU A 24 15.03 -11.55 -9.06
C GLU A 24 14.99 -12.08 -7.62
N GLY A 25 14.35 -11.36 -6.70
CA GLY A 25 14.33 -11.68 -5.27
C GLY A 25 13.02 -12.27 -4.76
N ILE A 26 12.22 -12.89 -5.63
CA ILE A 26 10.98 -13.58 -5.26
C ILE A 26 10.88 -14.92 -5.99
N ASP A 27 10.31 -15.89 -5.29
CA ASP A 27 10.27 -17.26 -5.77
C ASP A 27 9.28 -17.40 -6.94
N ALA A 28 9.68 -18.19 -7.94
CA ALA A 28 8.76 -18.66 -8.98
C ALA A 28 7.76 -19.62 -8.32
N GLU A 29 6.49 -19.57 -8.78
CA GLU A 29 5.33 -20.30 -8.24
C GLU A 29 5.67 -21.63 -7.54
N LEU A 30 5.04 -21.87 -6.37
CA LEU A 30 5.10 -23.13 -5.65
C LEU A 30 4.92 -24.30 -6.63
N SER A 31 5.96 -25.12 -6.81
CA SER A 31 5.82 -26.39 -7.51
C SER A 31 4.85 -27.25 -6.72
N GLU A 32 3.80 -27.73 -7.37
CA GLU A 32 2.77 -28.59 -6.80
C GLU A 32 3.39 -29.74 -6.00
N ALA A 33 3.29 -29.67 -4.68
CA ALA A 33 3.62 -30.78 -3.80
C ALA A 33 2.79 -30.66 -2.52
N GLU A 34 1.55 -31.15 -2.58
CA GLU A 34 0.89 -31.91 -1.50
C GLU A 34 -0.48 -32.39 -1.97
N THR A 35 -0.50 -33.47 -2.75
CA THR A 35 -1.65 -34.39 -2.79
C THR A 35 -1.26 -35.64 -2.02
N ALA A 36 -1.54 -35.63 -0.72
CA ALA A 36 -1.48 -36.84 0.09
C ALA A 36 -2.68 -37.73 -0.26
N VAL A 37 -2.41 -38.68 -1.16
CA VAL A 37 -2.92 -40.05 -1.29
C VAL A 37 -4.08 -40.44 -0.36
N VAL A 38 -5.26 -40.62 -0.96
CA VAL A 38 -6.22 -41.65 -0.54
C VAL A 38 -6.44 -42.55 -1.76
N GLU A 39 -5.93 -43.78 -1.68
CA GLU A 39 -6.05 -44.83 -2.71
C GLU A 39 -7.26 -45.75 -2.42
N PRO A 40 -7.71 -46.63 -3.34
CA PRO A 40 -8.76 -46.31 -4.32
C PRO A 40 -9.99 -47.22 -4.24
N VAL A 41 -11.08 -46.85 -4.93
CA VAL A 41 -12.18 -47.78 -5.30
C VAL A 41 -12.11 -48.03 -6.80
N GLN A 42 -11.95 -49.31 -7.16
CA GLN A 42 -11.91 -49.82 -8.53
C GLN A 42 -13.29 -49.74 -9.21
N ALA A 43 -13.31 -49.39 -10.50
CA ALA A 43 -13.83 -50.26 -11.57
C ALA A 43 -13.74 -49.61 -12.96
N ASP A 44 -13.36 -50.47 -13.91
CA ASP A 44 -13.66 -50.51 -15.33
C ASP A 44 -12.80 -49.82 -16.40
N ASP A 45 -12.14 -50.72 -17.13
CA ASP A 45 -11.50 -50.67 -18.44
C ASP A 45 -12.12 -49.71 -19.47
N LYS A 46 -11.24 -48.95 -20.14
CA LYS A 46 -11.12 -48.95 -21.62
C LYS A 46 -9.81 -48.31 -22.09
N LYS A 47 -9.09 -49.06 -22.93
CA LYS A 47 -7.88 -48.67 -23.66
C LYS A 47 -8.10 -47.42 -24.53
N SER A 48 -7.14 -46.49 -24.51
CA SER A 48 -6.74 -45.73 -25.70
C SER A 48 -5.36 -45.08 -25.51
N GLU A 49 -4.46 -45.48 -26.40
CA GLU A 49 -3.25 -44.87 -26.96
C GLU A 49 -2.56 -43.64 -26.35
N ALA A 50 -1.23 -43.74 -26.37
CA ALA A 50 -0.24 -42.75 -26.01
C ALA A 50 -0.37 -41.43 -26.81
N ALA A 51 -0.33 -40.32 -26.07
CA ALA A 51 0.08 -39.03 -26.60
C ALA A 51 0.90 -38.30 -25.51
N GLN A 52 2.22 -38.31 -25.69
CA GLN A 52 3.11 -37.34 -25.05
C GLN A 52 2.72 -35.94 -25.52
N SER A 53 2.53 -35.01 -24.60
CA SER A 53 2.47 -33.57 -24.86
C SER A 53 2.70 -32.80 -23.56
N PRO A 54 3.28 -31.59 -23.65
CA PRO A 54 4.58 -31.33 -23.05
C PRO A 54 4.49 -30.48 -21.78
N SER A 55 5.55 -30.55 -20.98
CA SER A 55 5.90 -29.52 -20.00
C SER A 55 5.90 -28.15 -20.70
N SER A 56 4.82 -27.39 -20.51
CA SER A 56 4.73 -26.01 -20.99
C SER A 56 5.50 -25.14 -20.00
N ALA A 57 6.76 -24.89 -20.32
CA ALA A 57 7.45 -23.72 -19.81
C ALA A 57 6.55 -22.49 -20.02
N ILE A 58 6.27 -21.76 -18.94
CA ILE A 58 5.47 -20.55 -18.95
C ILE A 58 6.23 -19.52 -19.81
N GLU A 59 5.86 -19.37 -21.08
CA GLU A 59 6.25 -18.20 -21.84
C GLU A 59 5.68 -16.96 -21.14
N PRO A 60 6.48 -15.89 -20.93
CA PRO A 60 5.97 -14.68 -20.33
C PRO A 60 4.87 -14.07 -21.21
N LEU A 61 3.64 -14.09 -20.71
CA LEU A 61 2.49 -13.40 -21.29
C LEU A 61 2.84 -11.93 -21.53
N LYS A 62 3.02 -11.54 -22.79
CA LYS A 62 3.38 -10.18 -23.21
C LYS A 62 2.48 -9.14 -22.52
N GLY A 63 3.09 -8.22 -21.76
CA GLY A 63 2.43 -7.07 -21.14
C GLY A 63 2.14 -7.17 -19.64
N ARG A 64 2.43 -8.31 -18.98
CA ARG A 64 2.38 -8.39 -17.51
C ARG A 64 3.74 -8.02 -16.91
N PRO A 65 3.76 -7.31 -15.75
CA PRO A 65 5.01 -7.08 -15.03
C PRO A 65 5.69 -8.41 -14.70
N SER A 66 7.03 -8.44 -14.72
CA SER A 66 7.85 -9.64 -14.48
C SER A 66 7.63 -10.31 -13.12
N TRP A 67 7.07 -9.58 -12.14
CA TRP A 67 6.73 -10.07 -10.81
C TRP A 67 5.30 -10.64 -10.71
N SER A 68 4.43 -10.44 -11.71
CA SER A 68 3.06 -10.95 -11.67
C SER A 68 3.06 -12.49 -11.68
N GLY A 69 2.29 -13.08 -10.77
CA GLY A 69 2.23 -14.52 -10.53
C GLY A 69 3.29 -15.07 -9.58
N LYS A 70 4.35 -14.31 -9.29
CA LYS A 70 5.40 -14.72 -8.36
C LYS A 70 4.97 -14.55 -6.90
N ILE A 71 5.72 -15.18 -5.99
CA ILE A 71 5.37 -15.25 -4.57
C ILE A 71 6.34 -14.43 -3.72
N LEU A 72 5.81 -13.46 -2.96
CA LEU A 72 6.54 -12.77 -1.91
C LEU A 72 6.06 -13.26 -0.54
N GLY A 73 6.88 -14.02 0.17
CA GLY A 73 6.46 -14.70 1.40
C GLY A 73 5.41 -15.77 1.08
N HIS A 74 4.15 -15.50 1.43
CA HIS A 74 3.00 -16.36 1.08
C HIS A 74 1.95 -15.63 0.23
N PHE A 75 2.33 -14.49 -0.38
CA PHE A 75 1.44 -13.72 -1.24
C PHE A 75 1.78 -13.91 -2.70
N LYS A 76 0.83 -14.45 -3.47
CA LYS A 76 0.91 -14.46 -4.92
C LYS A 76 0.57 -13.07 -5.45
N LEU A 77 1.53 -12.42 -6.09
CA LEU A 77 1.38 -11.06 -6.60
C LEU A 77 0.52 -11.05 -7.87
N LEU A 78 -0.56 -10.25 -7.91
CA LEU A 78 -1.51 -10.28 -9.03
C LEU A 78 -1.36 -9.06 -9.94
N ARG A 79 -1.72 -7.86 -9.45
CA ARG A 79 -1.71 -6.61 -10.24
C ARG A 79 -1.33 -5.40 -9.41
N LEU A 80 -0.74 -4.39 -10.05
CA LEU A 80 -0.42 -3.12 -9.43
C LEU A 80 -1.72 -2.34 -9.21
N ILE A 81 -1.92 -1.80 -8.01
CA ILE A 81 -3.10 -0.99 -7.67
C ILE A 81 -2.74 0.43 -7.22
N GLY A 82 -1.49 0.67 -6.83
CA GLY A 82 -1.00 2.01 -6.53
C GLY A 82 0.52 2.10 -6.55
N GLU A 83 1.04 3.30 -6.81
CA GLU A 83 2.45 3.60 -6.75
C GLU A 83 2.63 4.94 -6.03
N GLY A 84 3.58 4.99 -5.09
CA GLY A 84 3.89 6.18 -4.32
C GLY A 84 5.38 6.29 -4.06
N LYS A 85 5.78 7.39 -3.42
CA LYS A 85 7.21 7.70 -3.16
C LYS A 85 7.93 6.59 -2.39
N MET A 86 7.25 6.00 -1.40
CA MET A 86 7.85 4.99 -0.51
C MET A 86 7.78 3.57 -1.09
N GLY A 87 6.93 3.32 -2.08
CA GLY A 87 6.69 1.95 -2.50
C GLY A 87 5.51 1.77 -3.43
N ARG A 88 5.12 0.51 -3.60
CA ARG A 88 4.05 0.08 -4.50
C ARG A 88 3.01 -0.70 -3.73
N VAL A 89 1.75 -0.52 -4.11
CA VAL A 89 0.64 -1.31 -3.57
C VAL A 89 0.21 -2.28 -4.66
N ILE A 90 0.30 -3.57 -4.36
CA ILE A 90 -0.01 -4.67 -5.28
C ILE A 90 -1.21 -5.43 -4.71
N GLN A 91 -2.23 -5.68 -5.53
CA GLN A 91 -3.24 -6.67 -5.18
C GLN A 91 -2.58 -8.05 -5.19
N ALA A 92 -2.71 -8.79 -4.11
CA ALA A 92 -2.14 -10.12 -3.96
C ALA A 92 -3.17 -11.12 -3.40
N GLU A 93 -2.93 -12.39 -3.62
CA GLU A 93 -3.64 -13.48 -2.97
C GLU A 93 -2.78 -14.04 -1.83
N ASP A 94 -3.34 -14.01 -0.62
CA ASP A 94 -2.83 -14.76 0.53
C ASP A 94 -3.15 -16.24 0.29
N ILE A 95 -2.16 -17.03 -0.10
CA ILE A 95 -2.36 -18.42 -0.52
C ILE A 95 -2.73 -19.34 0.65
N ASN A 96 -2.34 -18.95 1.87
CA ASN A 96 -2.61 -19.71 3.08
C ASN A 96 -4.06 -19.51 3.53
N LEU A 97 -4.52 -18.26 3.54
CA LEU A 97 -5.88 -17.91 3.98
C LEU A 97 -6.89 -17.80 2.83
N LYS A 98 -6.46 -17.98 1.58
CA LYS A 98 -7.28 -17.94 0.36
C LYS A 98 -8.12 -16.67 0.26
N ARG A 99 -7.48 -15.52 0.45
CA ARG A 99 -8.13 -14.20 0.40
C ARG A 99 -7.31 -13.20 -0.41
N ILE A 100 -8.00 -12.20 -0.96
CA ILE A 100 -7.37 -11.10 -1.67
C ILE A 100 -7.02 -9.98 -0.69
N VAL A 101 -5.80 -9.46 -0.80
CA VAL A 101 -5.25 -8.38 0.02
C VAL A 101 -4.63 -7.28 -0.84
N ALA A 102 -4.45 -6.11 -0.24
CA ALA A 102 -3.52 -5.09 -0.74
C ALA A 102 -2.17 -5.28 -0.04
N LEU A 103 -1.09 -5.36 -0.82
CA LEU A 103 0.26 -5.54 -0.33
C LEU A 103 1.08 -4.29 -0.66
N LYS A 104 1.30 -3.45 0.35
CA LYS A 104 2.18 -2.27 0.21
C LYS A 104 3.62 -2.75 0.42
N ILE A 105 4.45 -2.62 -0.60
CA ILE A 105 5.84 -3.08 -0.63
C ILE A 105 6.75 -1.87 -0.65
N LEU A 106 7.69 -1.80 0.29
CA LEU A 106 8.68 -0.74 0.39
C LEU A 106 9.74 -0.90 -0.70
N ASN A 107 10.14 0.21 -1.33
CA ASN A 107 11.26 0.22 -2.28
C ASN A 107 12.58 -0.06 -1.53
N LYS A 108 13.46 -0.88 -2.13
CA LYS A 108 14.77 -1.23 -1.53
C LYS A 108 15.75 -0.06 -1.42
N ARG A 109 15.61 0.96 -2.25
CA ARG A 109 16.42 2.19 -2.22
C ARG A 109 15.57 3.38 -2.63
N ILE A 110 15.50 4.38 -1.76
CA ILE A 110 14.83 5.65 -2.05
C ILE A 110 15.91 6.74 -2.09
N PRO A 111 16.17 7.39 -3.24
CA PRO A 111 17.22 8.39 -3.33
C PRO A 111 17.00 9.56 -2.37
N GLY A 112 18.08 9.93 -1.68
CA GLY A 112 18.07 11.03 -0.73
C GLY A 112 17.35 10.73 0.59
N ILE A 113 16.99 9.47 0.85
CA ILE A 113 16.48 9.02 2.15
C ILE A 113 17.34 7.83 2.60
N ASP A 114 17.68 7.80 3.89
CA ASP A 114 18.34 6.64 4.47
C ASP A 114 17.40 5.42 4.48
N ASP A 115 17.92 4.26 4.10
CA ASP A 115 17.11 3.03 4.01
C ASP A 115 16.55 2.64 5.39
N HIS A 116 17.32 2.87 6.47
CA HIS A 116 16.85 2.62 7.83
C HIS A 116 15.73 3.58 8.24
N GLU A 117 15.81 4.85 7.86
CA GLU A 117 14.76 5.84 8.12
C GLU A 117 13.46 5.45 7.42
N SER A 118 13.54 5.06 6.15
CA SER A 118 12.39 4.60 5.35
C SER A 118 11.73 3.35 5.95
N ILE A 119 12.53 2.36 6.36
CA ILE A 119 12.04 1.15 7.02
C ILE A 119 11.39 1.50 8.35
N ASN A 120 12.05 2.30 9.18
CA ASN A 120 11.51 2.69 10.48
C ASN A 120 10.17 3.42 10.32
N GLN A 121 10.05 4.27 9.31
CA GLN A 121 8.80 4.94 9.00
C GLN A 121 7.71 3.97 8.57
N PHE A 122 8.04 3.04 7.69
CA PHE A 122 7.13 1.99 7.23
C PHE A 122 6.61 1.12 8.39
N LEU A 123 7.51 0.73 9.31
CA LEU A 123 7.14 -0.01 10.52
C LEU A 123 6.24 0.82 11.45
N ARG A 124 6.51 2.11 11.62
CA ARG A 124 5.72 3.01 12.47
C ARG A 124 4.29 3.15 11.96
N GLU A 125 4.12 3.38 10.66
CA GLU A 125 2.81 3.49 10.00
C GLU A 125 1.99 2.22 10.24
N ALA A 126 2.56 1.05 9.99
CA ALA A 126 1.88 -0.23 10.19
C ALA A 126 1.46 -0.44 11.65
N ARG A 127 2.35 -0.14 12.61
CA ARG A 127 2.09 -0.29 14.04
C ARG A 127 1.00 0.68 14.53
N ALA A 128 0.94 1.88 13.98
CA ALA A 128 -0.09 2.85 14.34
C ALA A 128 -1.46 2.38 13.83
N ALA A 129 -1.54 2.04 12.54
CA ALA A 129 -2.77 1.54 11.94
C ALA A 129 -3.25 0.22 12.60
N SER A 130 -2.33 -0.67 12.97
CA SER A 130 -2.67 -1.96 13.61
C SER A 130 -3.23 -1.83 15.02
N GLN A 131 -3.03 -0.69 15.70
CA GLN A 131 -3.60 -0.43 17.03
C GLN A 131 -5.08 -0.03 16.96
N ILE A 132 -5.58 0.34 15.79
CA ILE A 132 -6.92 0.88 15.61
C ILE A 132 -7.82 -0.20 15.00
N GLU A 133 -8.72 -0.75 15.81
CA GLU A 133 -9.76 -1.67 15.34
C GLU A 133 -11.07 -0.90 15.13
N HIS A 134 -11.35 -0.49 13.89
CA HIS A 134 -12.56 0.28 13.57
C HIS A 134 -13.04 0.06 12.12
N PRO A 135 -14.35 0.00 11.83
CA PRO A 135 -14.88 -0.17 10.48
C PRO A 135 -14.45 0.92 9.48
N ASN A 136 -14.12 2.13 9.94
CA ASN A 136 -13.66 3.24 9.10
C ASN A 136 -12.13 3.41 9.08
N VAL A 137 -11.38 2.40 9.51
CA VAL A 137 -9.92 2.35 9.42
C VAL A 137 -9.52 1.09 8.67
N VAL A 138 -8.52 1.21 7.78
CA VAL A 138 -7.99 0.07 7.03
C VAL A 138 -7.44 -0.97 7.99
N ARG A 139 -7.81 -2.24 7.80
CA ARG A 139 -7.30 -3.32 8.63
C ARG A 139 -5.93 -3.76 8.14
N ILE A 140 -4.94 -3.70 9.02
CA ILE A 140 -3.63 -4.33 8.81
C ILE A 140 -3.72 -5.80 9.22
N PHE A 141 -3.27 -6.69 8.34
CA PHE A 141 -3.19 -8.12 8.64
C PHE A 141 -1.83 -8.50 9.16
N GLU A 142 -0.77 -8.02 8.51
CA GLU A 142 0.60 -8.26 8.95
C GLU A 142 1.58 -7.26 8.35
N ILE A 143 2.75 -7.21 8.97
CA ILE A 143 3.95 -6.58 8.44
C ILE A 143 5.11 -7.57 8.55
N ASN A 144 5.87 -7.72 7.46
CA ASN A 144 6.96 -8.69 7.44
C ASN A 144 8.07 -8.27 6.48
N ASN A 145 9.20 -8.98 6.56
CA ASN A 145 10.31 -8.88 5.63
C ASN A 145 10.54 -10.24 4.97
N HIS A 146 10.63 -10.26 3.64
CA HIS A 146 10.99 -11.48 2.91
C HIS A 146 12.04 -11.15 1.86
N GLN A 147 13.20 -11.82 1.93
CA GLN A 147 14.34 -11.60 1.01
C GLN A 147 14.74 -10.12 0.87
N GLY A 148 14.68 -9.39 2.00
CA GLY A 148 15.01 -7.95 2.06
C GLY A 148 13.90 -7.02 1.58
N TRP A 149 12.73 -7.54 1.19
CA TRP A 149 11.55 -6.73 0.86
C TRP A 149 10.64 -6.61 2.07
N TRP A 150 10.49 -5.39 2.59
CA TRP A 150 9.48 -5.07 3.60
C TRP A 150 8.13 -4.88 2.94
N TYR A 151 7.09 -5.47 3.54
CA TYR A 151 5.72 -5.29 3.09
C TYR A 151 4.71 -5.23 4.24
N ILE A 152 3.58 -4.60 3.97
CA ILE A 152 2.38 -4.59 4.82
C ILE A 152 1.25 -5.22 4.02
N ALA A 153 0.68 -6.31 4.55
CA ALA A 153 -0.55 -6.89 4.02
C ALA A 153 -1.74 -6.25 4.73
N MET A 154 -2.68 -5.70 3.96
CA MET A 154 -3.84 -4.99 4.47
C MET A 154 -5.10 -5.33 3.67
N GLU A 155 -6.25 -4.94 4.20
CA GLU A 155 -7.54 -5.04 3.52
C GLU A 155 -7.47 -4.42 2.12
N LEU A 156 -7.94 -5.15 1.10
CA LEU A 156 -8.09 -4.59 -0.24
C LEU A 156 -9.33 -3.67 -0.26
N LEU A 157 -9.10 -2.40 -0.59
CA LEU A 157 -10.14 -1.40 -0.81
C LEU A 157 -10.32 -1.15 -2.32
N GLU A 158 -11.47 -0.60 -2.70
CA GLU A 158 -11.87 -0.47 -4.10
C GLU A 158 -11.21 0.74 -4.77
N GLU A 159 -11.52 1.96 -4.29
CA GLU A 159 -11.04 3.18 -4.91
C GLU A 159 -10.93 4.33 -3.90
N ASN A 160 -10.00 5.27 -4.12
CA ASN A 160 -9.90 6.47 -3.30
C ASN A 160 -10.82 7.59 -3.78
N LEU A 161 -11.20 8.50 -2.87
CA LEU A 161 -12.10 9.61 -3.18
C LEU A 161 -11.52 10.53 -4.26
N ARG A 162 -10.19 10.71 -4.31
CA ARG A 162 -9.54 11.51 -5.36
C ARG A 162 -9.89 11.01 -6.75
N ARG A 163 -9.71 9.71 -7.01
CA ARG A 163 -9.98 9.10 -8.32
C ARG A 163 -11.46 9.11 -8.66
N ILE A 164 -12.34 8.97 -7.67
CA ILE A 164 -13.78 9.11 -7.86
C ILE A 164 -14.14 10.54 -8.30
N ILE A 165 -13.60 11.55 -7.62
CA ILE A 165 -13.84 12.96 -7.90
C ILE A 165 -13.24 13.35 -9.27
N ASP A 166 -12.01 12.92 -9.55
CA ASP A 166 -11.36 13.19 -10.84
C ASP A 166 -12.14 12.60 -12.03
N ALA A 167 -12.81 11.45 -11.84
CA ALA A 167 -13.55 10.77 -12.89
C ALA A 167 -15.00 11.29 -13.06
N ALA A 168 -15.69 11.63 -11.96
CA ALA A 168 -17.11 11.94 -11.96
C ALA A 168 -17.44 13.41 -11.65
N GLY A 169 -16.43 14.21 -11.31
CA GLY A 169 -16.59 15.56 -10.77
C GLY A 169 -16.93 15.56 -9.27
N PRO A 170 -17.22 16.75 -8.71
CA PRO A 170 -17.49 16.91 -7.28
C PRO A 170 -18.65 16.02 -6.80
N LEU A 171 -18.49 15.48 -5.60
CA LEU A 171 -19.57 14.72 -4.95
C LEU A 171 -20.71 15.64 -4.53
N SER A 172 -21.94 15.14 -4.57
CA SER A 172 -23.07 15.86 -3.95
C SER A 172 -22.78 16.11 -2.46
N PRO A 173 -23.24 17.22 -1.86
CA PRO A 173 -22.99 17.53 -0.45
C PRO A 173 -23.38 16.40 0.50
N ILE A 174 -24.47 15.66 0.21
CA ILE A 174 -24.92 14.52 1.02
C ILE A 174 -23.90 13.38 1.00
N ARG A 175 -23.41 13.00 -0.18
CA ARG A 175 -22.40 11.94 -0.31
C ARG A 175 -21.06 12.33 0.30
N ALA A 176 -20.60 13.56 0.07
CA ALA A 176 -19.39 14.08 0.69
C ALA A 176 -19.50 14.04 2.23
N SER A 177 -20.61 14.54 2.78
CA SER A 177 -20.85 14.54 4.23
C SER A 177 -20.86 13.13 4.82
N ALA A 178 -21.43 12.15 4.12
CA ALA A 178 -21.43 10.75 4.58
C ALA A 178 -20.00 10.17 4.66
N PHE A 179 -19.17 10.40 3.64
CA PHE A 179 -17.78 9.92 3.66
C PHE A 179 -16.91 10.64 4.69
N ILE A 180 -17.13 11.94 4.88
CA ILE A 180 -16.45 12.73 5.90
C ILE A 180 -16.87 12.30 7.31
N ALA A 181 -18.15 11.96 7.53
CA ALA A 181 -18.63 11.42 8.81
C ALA A 181 -18.00 10.05 9.13
N ASP A 182 -17.91 9.17 8.14
CA ASP A 182 -17.19 7.90 8.25
C ASP A 182 -15.72 8.13 8.64
N ALA A 183 -15.02 9.01 7.93
CA ALA A 183 -13.62 9.35 8.21
C ALA A 183 -13.44 9.99 9.60
N ALA A 184 -14.33 10.90 10.00
CA ALA A 184 -14.30 11.54 11.32
C ALA A 184 -14.50 10.52 12.46
N THR A 185 -15.35 9.52 12.26
CA THR A 185 -15.56 8.44 13.24
C THR A 185 -14.30 7.59 13.40
N GLY A 186 -13.61 7.27 12.29
CA GLY A 186 -12.32 6.57 12.35
C GLY A 186 -11.23 7.40 13.03
N LEU A 187 -11.18 8.71 12.77
CA LEU A 187 -10.24 9.63 13.39
C LEU A 187 -10.47 9.78 14.89
N ALA A 188 -11.73 9.83 15.34
CA ALA A 188 -12.05 9.92 16.76
C ALA A 188 -11.42 8.76 17.56
N VAL A 189 -11.53 7.53 17.05
CA VAL A 189 -10.91 6.35 17.68
C VAL A 189 -9.38 6.43 17.64
N ALA A 190 -8.80 6.90 16.55
CA ALA A 190 -7.35 7.12 16.47
C ALA A 190 -6.88 8.15 17.51
N HIS A 191 -7.60 9.26 17.66
CA HIS A 191 -7.30 10.34 18.60
C HIS A 191 -7.41 9.89 20.06
N GLU A 192 -8.39 9.03 20.39
CA GLU A 192 -8.51 8.42 21.73
C GLU A 192 -7.29 7.56 22.09
N LEU A 193 -6.63 6.98 21.09
CA LEU A 193 -5.37 6.22 21.23
C LEU A 193 -4.11 7.11 21.16
N GLY A 194 -4.27 8.42 21.07
CA GLY A 194 -3.16 9.37 20.91
C GLY A 194 -2.52 9.36 19.52
N ILE A 195 -3.18 8.76 18.52
CA ILE A 195 -2.67 8.68 17.15
C ILE A 195 -3.27 9.82 16.33
N ILE A 196 -2.43 10.71 15.83
CA ILE A 196 -2.80 11.79 14.90
C ILE A 196 -2.40 11.34 13.48
N HIS A 197 -3.30 11.46 12.50
CA HIS A 197 -3.11 10.92 11.16
C HIS A 197 -2.17 11.77 10.29
N ARG A 198 -2.23 13.10 10.38
CA ARG A 198 -1.31 14.09 9.75
C ARG A 198 -1.32 14.19 8.22
N ASP A 199 -2.05 13.33 7.52
CA ASP A 199 -2.08 13.28 6.05
C ASP A 199 -3.49 12.95 5.53
N ILE A 200 -4.51 13.61 6.10
CA ILE A 200 -5.88 13.47 5.63
C ILE A 200 -6.04 14.22 4.31
N LYS A 201 -6.42 13.49 3.27
CA LYS A 201 -6.68 14.00 1.91
C LYS A 201 -7.49 13.00 1.10
N PRO A 202 -8.10 13.39 -0.04
CA PRO A 202 -8.92 12.48 -0.85
C PRO A 202 -8.23 11.19 -1.32
N THR A 203 -6.90 11.14 -1.43
CA THR A 203 -6.17 9.90 -1.80
C THR A 203 -6.09 8.88 -0.67
N ASN A 204 -6.21 9.32 0.58
CA ASN A 204 -6.10 8.49 1.79
C ASN A 204 -7.48 8.18 2.40
N LEU A 205 -8.55 8.62 1.74
CA LEU A 205 -9.92 8.21 2.01
C LEU A 205 -10.35 7.22 0.93
N MET A 206 -10.52 5.96 1.32
CA MET A 206 -10.79 4.85 0.39
C MET A 206 -12.15 4.22 0.67
N LEU A 207 -12.84 3.77 -0.38
CA LEU A 207 -14.10 3.06 -0.25
C LEU A 207 -13.86 1.55 -0.20
N ASN A 208 -14.56 0.87 0.71
CA ASN A 208 -14.68 -0.59 0.65
C ASN A 208 -15.81 -1.01 -0.32
N ARG A 209 -15.96 -2.33 -0.51
CA ARG A 209 -17.01 -2.93 -1.36
C ARG A 209 -18.45 -2.59 -0.97
N HIS A 210 -18.66 -2.17 0.27
CA HIS A 210 -19.96 -1.78 0.79
C HIS A 210 -20.20 -0.27 0.71
N GLY A 211 -19.28 0.48 0.08
CA GLY A 211 -19.37 1.92 -0.09
C GLY A 211 -19.09 2.73 1.18
N ARG A 212 -18.49 2.12 2.21
CA ARG A 212 -18.05 2.85 3.42
C ARG A 212 -16.66 3.44 3.22
N CYS A 213 -16.47 4.65 3.71
CA CYS A 213 -15.18 5.31 3.69
C CYS A 213 -14.28 4.79 4.82
N LYS A 214 -13.03 4.54 4.48
CA LYS A 214 -11.97 4.09 5.37
C LYS A 214 -10.73 4.97 5.24
N LEU A 215 -10.10 5.24 6.37
CA LEU A 215 -8.80 5.87 6.47
C LEU A 215 -7.70 4.85 6.15
N THR A 216 -6.73 5.27 5.35
CA THR A 216 -5.49 4.52 5.05
C THR A 216 -4.28 5.43 5.22
N ASP A 217 -3.08 4.84 5.22
CA ASP A 217 -1.80 5.57 5.24
C ASP A 217 -1.67 6.50 6.47
N PHE A 218 -1.73 5.92 7.68
CA PHE A 218 -1.53 6.66 8.93
C PHE A 218 -0.11 7.24 8.98
N GLY A 219 -0.01 8.49 8.52
CA GLY A 219 1.24 9.21 8.34
C GLY A 219 2.04 9.34 9.64
N LEU A 220 3.37 9.25 9.48
CA LEU A 220 4.44 9.76 10.35
C LEU A 220 4.05 9.97 11.81
N VAL A 221 3.86 8.85 12.52
CA VAL A 221 3.70 8.86 13.97
C VAL A 221 5.00 9.30 14.64
N ARG A 222 4.93 10.43 15.35
CA ARG A 222 5.62 10.60 16.63
C ARG A 222 4.96 11.69 17.47
N LEU A 223 4.68 11.35 18.74
CA LEU A 223 4.39 12.32 19.78
C LEU A 223 5.67 12.91 20.39
N ASP A 224 6.85 12.27 20.28
CA ASP A 224 8.01 12.66 21.10
C ASP A 224 9.41 12.46 20.43
N ASP A 225 9.71 12.94 19.20
CA ASP A 225 11.12 13.22 18.82
C ASP A 225 11.35 14.72 18.67
N PRO A 226 12.26 15.31 19.46
CA PRO A 226 12.85 16.60 19.14
C PRO A 226 13.75 16.58 17.90
N ASN A 227 14.20 15.41 17.44
CA ASN A 227 15.15 15.23 16.33
C ASN A 227 14.54 14.55 15.09
N ASP A 228 13.21 14.54 14.93
CA ASP A 228 12.60 13.98 13.72
C ASP A 228 13.04 14.84 12.51
N PRO A 229 13.78 14.29 11.53
CA PRO A 229 14.27 15.04 10.37
C PRO A 229 13.17 15.38 9.37
N PHE A 230 11.89 15.39 9.78
CA PHE A 230 10.79 15.98 9.01
C PHE A 230 10.93 17.50 8.95
N ASP A 231 11.94 17.88 8.18
CA ASP A 231 12.09 19.16 7.57
C ASP A 231 10.99 19.30 6.52
N PHE A 232 9.89 19.93 6.94
CA PHE A 232 8.87 20.42 6.01
C PHE A 232 9.44 21.46 5.00
N THR A 233 10.74 21.81 5.05
CA THR A 233 11.32 22.86 4.19
C THR A 233 11.91 22.39 2.87
N ASP A 234 12.14 21.09 2.61
CA ASP A 234 12.64 20.68 1.30
C ASP A 234 11.86 19.53 0.68
N LYS A 235 10.99 19.89 -0.27
CA LYS A 235 10.13 19.04 -1.12
C LYS A 235 8.76 18.69 -0.53
N ALA A 236 7.89 19.71 -0.46
CA ALA A 236 6.44 19.58 -0.44
C ALA A 236 5.92 18.86 -1.71
N VAL A 237 6.10 17.54 -1.77
CA VAL A 237 5.58 16.70 -2.85
C VAL A 237 4.22 16.16 -2.39
N GLY A 238 3.18 16.97 -2.61
CA GLY A 238 1.74 16.63 -2.51
C GLY A 238 1.20 16.46 -1.07
N SER A 239 0.37 17.32 -0.49
CA SER A 239 -0.59 18.27 -1.04
C SER A 239 -0.76 19.44 -0.04
N PRO A 240 -0.07 20.57 -0.22
CA PRO A 240 -0.14 21.71 0.72
C PRO A 240 -1.57 22.23 0.93
N HIS A 241 -2.48 21.96 -0.02
CA HIS A 241 -3.89 22.31 0.04
C HIS A 241 -4.67 21.74 1.23
N PHE A 242 -4.22 20.64 1.85
CA PHE A 242 -4.93 19.99 2.96
C PHE A 242 -4.23 20.16 4.31
N ILE A 243 -3.07 20.82 4.35
CA ILE A 243 -2.24 20.93 5.55
C ILE A 243 -2.76 22.05 6.46
N ALA A 244 -2.89 21.76 7.76
CA ALA A 244 -3.25 22.76 8.76
C ALA A 244 -2.15 23.83 8.92
N PRO A 245 -2.50 25.11 9.11
CA PRO A 245 -1.51 26.19 9.20
C PRO A 245 -0.48 25.97 10.33
N GLU A 246 -0.89 25.42 11.46
CA GLU A 246 -0.01 25.11 12.59
C GLU A 246 1.07 24.06 12.28
N MET A 247 0.82 23.17 11.30
CA MET A 247 1.86 22.23 10.82
C MET A 247 2.92 22.96 10.00
N ILE A 248 2.52 23.94 9.17
CA ILE A 248 3.44 24.76 8.38
C ILE A 248 4.30 25.62 9.31
N GLU A 249 3.68 26.17 10.36
CA GLU A 249 4.34 26.99 11.36
C GLU A 249 5.17 26.19 12.38
N ARG A 250 5.22 24.85 12.28
CA ARG A 250 5.92 23.93 13.19
C ARG A 250 5.53 24.13 14.67
N ARG A 251 4.27 24.46 14.91
CA ARG A 251 3.72 24.58 16.27
C ARG A 251 3.39 23.20 16.83
N HIS A 252 3.03 23.17 18.12
CA HIS A 252 2.58 21.94 18.77
C HIS A 252 1.39 21.34 18.00
N GLN A 253 1.55 20.10 17.56
CA GLN A 253 0.53 19.39 16.79
C GLN A 253 -0.49 18.77 17.75
N SER A 254 -1.76 18.98 17.47
CA SER A 254 -2.87 18.40 18.22
C SER A 254 -3.82 17.68 17.27
N PRO A 255 -4.75 16.84 17.76
CA PRO A 255 -5.79 16.22 16.94
C PRO A 255 -6.57 17.19 16.02
N ALA A 256 -6.59 18.49 16.35
CA ALA A 256 -7.23 19.52 15.55
C ALA A 256 -6.68 19.64 14.10
N ILE A 257 -5.43 19.24 13.85
CA ILE A 257 -4.86 19.27 12.49
C ILE A 257 -5.59 18.33 11.54
N ASP A 258 -6.00 17.15 12.01
CA ASP A 258 -6.75 16.19 11.20
C ASP A 258 -8.17 16.71 10.91
N ILE A 259 -8.76 17.46 11.85
CA ILE A 259 -10.07 18.08 11.68
C ILE A 259 -10.00 19.19 10.63
N TYR A 260 -8.94 20.00 10.63
CA TYR A 260 -8.70 20.97 9.57
C TYR A 260 -8.59 20.29 8.21
N SER A 261 -7.75 19.24 8.12
CA SER A 261 -7.54 18.50 6.88
C SER A 261 -8.81 17.79 6.38
N LEU A 262 -9.67 17.29 7.27
CA LEU A 262 -11.02 16.81 6.94
C LEU A 262 -11.87 17.91 6.32
N GLY A 263 -11.86 19.12 6.90
CA GLY A 263 -12.58 20.28 6.35
C GLY A 263 -12.09 20.67 4.96
N ALA A 264 -10.77 20.71 4.75
CA ALA A 264 -10.18 20.95 3.44
C ALA A 264 -10.54 19.84 2.43
N THR A 265 -10.58 18.58 2.89
CA THR A 265 -10.99 17.42 2.08
C THR A 265 -12.47 17.47 1.70
N MET A 266 -13.34 17.98 2.59
CA MET A 266 -14.76 18.17 2.32
C MET A 266 -15.02 19.30 1.31
N TYR A 267 -14.18 20.34 1.33
CA TYR A 267 -14.29 21.49 0.42
C TYR A 267 -13.82 21.16 -1.01
N TYR A 268 -12.80 20.31 -1.13
CA TYR A 268 -12.23 19.84 -2.40
C TYR A 268 -13.26 19.03 -3.22
#